data_AF-A0A845XKM8-F1
#
_entry.id   AF-A0A845XKM8-F1
#
_cell.length_a   1.000
_cell.length_b   1.000
_cell.length_c   1.000
_cell.angle_alpha   90.00
_cell.angle_beta   90.00
_cell.angle_gamma   90.00
#
_symmetry.space_group_name_H-M   'P 1'
#
loop_
_entity.id
_entity.type
_entity.pdbx_description
1 polymer ?
#
loop_
_entity_poly.entity_id
_entity_poly.type
_entity_poly.pdbx_seq_one_letter_code
_entity_poly.pdbx_strand_id
1 'polypeptide(L)'
;MIPTYEACLDNQYDVVISFDVLEHLTEPWIAIANIRSMLKTEGIALITDAYGDVTGRHPTHLESNRKFKGQSPFMFLKKGMVLTWYSSVFKPMEFTKVDKWSLRDYFILWQDKKVIVEYLSGKSGLLKQFVKNFLVKK
;
A
#
# COMPACT_ATOMS: atom_id res chain seq x y z
N MET A 1 14.84 -24.59 -2.71
CA MET A 1 13.94 -24.33 -1.56
C MET A 1 14.52 -23.13 -0.82
N ILE A 2 13.72 -22.10 -0.54
CA ILE A 2 14.21 -20.94 0.22
C ILE A 2 14.20 -21.34 1.70
N PRO A 3 15.35 -21.31 2.40
CA PRO A 3 15.45 -21.89 3.74
C PRO A 3 14.75 -21.06 4.81
N THR A 4 14.70 -19.73 4.64
CA THR A 4 14.04 -18.81 5.58
C THR A 4 13.47 -17.59 4.87
N TYR A 5 12.57 -16.86 5.53
CA TYR A 5 12.03 -15.60 5.02
C TYR A 5 13.13 -14.54 4.84
N GLU A 6 14.08 -14.47 5.77
CA GLU A 6 15.19 -13.52 5.76
C GLU A 6 16.08 -13.72 4.54
N ALA A 7 16.24 -14.97 4.09
CA ALA A 7 16.99 -15.29 2.87
C ALA A 7 16.34 -14.68 1.61
N CYS A 8 15.07 -14.28 1.66
CA CYS A 8 14.44 -13.54 0.56
C CYS A 8 14.88 -12.07 0.50
N LEU A 9 15.33 -11.47 1.60
CA LEU A 9 15.52 -10.01 1.75
C LEU A 9 16.87 -9.52 1.18
N ASP A 10 17.32 -10.12 0.07
CA ASP A 10 18.69 -9.99 -0.43
C ASP A 10 18.77 -9.51 -1.90
N ASN A 11 17.93 -8.53 -2.27
CA ASN A 11 18.03 -7.81 -3.56
C ASN A 11 18.19 -8.74 -4.78
N GLN A 12 17.42 -9.84 -4.82
CA GLN A 12 17.64 -10.95 -5.75
C GLN A 12 16.48 -11.15 -6.73
N TYR A 13 15.32 -10.54 -6.46
CA TYR A 13 14.13 -10.71 -7.27
C TYR A 13 13.95 -9.56 -8.26
N ASP A 14 13.63 -9.87 -9.50
CA ASP A 14 13.21 -8.87 -10.49
C ASP A 14 11.75 -8.46 -10.29
N VAL A 15 10.93 -9.38 -9.75
CA VAL A 15 9.50 -9.18 -9.50
C VAL A 15 9.11 -9.75 -8.13
N VAL A 16 8.31 -9.01 -7.36
CA VAL A 16 7.66 -9.47 -6.13
C VAL A 16 6.16 -9.24 -6.25
N ILE A 17 5.35 -10.23 -5.89
CA ILE A 17 3.88 -10.15 -5.97
C ILE A 17 3.32 -10.30 -4.56
N SER A 18 2.41 -9.41 -4.15
CA SER A 18 1.74 -9.46 -2.86
C SER A 18 0.30 -8.99 -3.00
N PHE A 19 -0.64 -9.94 -3.01
CA PHE A 19 -2.06 -9.66 -3.20
C PHE A 19 -2.85 -9.87 -1.93
N ASP A 20 -3.58 -8.82 -1.52
CA ASP A 20 -4.53 -8.83 -0.40
C ASP A 20 -3.87 -9.34 0.90
N VAL A 21 -2.66 -8.83 1.19
CA VAL A 21 -1.88 -9.20 2.38
C VAL A 21 -1.82 -8.05 3.38
N LEU A 22 -1.58 -6.82 2.91
CA LEU A 22 -1.13 -5.72 3.76
C LEU A 22 -2.18 -5.28 4.79
N GLU A 23 -3.46 -5.40 4.47
CA GLU A 23 -4.61 -5.10 5.32
C GLU A 23 -4.68 -5.99 6.57
N HIS A 24 -4.06 -7.16 6.54
CA HIS A 24 -4.02 -8.13 7.63
C HIS A 24 -2.83 -7.93 8.58
N LEU A 25 -1.84 -7.12 8.18
CA LEU A 25 -0.59 -6.98 8.92
C LEU A 25 -0.69 -5.88 9.97
N THR A 26 -0.24 -6.13 11.18
CA THR A 26 -0.17 -5.09 12.23
C THR A 26 0.74 -3.94 11.82
N GLU A 27 1.83 -4.26 11.12
CA GLU A 27 2.85 -3.31 10.68
C GLU A 27 3.08 -3.39 9.16
N PRO A 28 2.14 -2.89 8.32
CA PRO A 28 2.23 -3.02 6.86
C PRO A 28 3.48 -2.34 6.28
N TRP A 29 4.01 -1.33 6.94
CA TRP A 29 5.23 -0.62 6.55
C TRP A 29 6.48 -1.51 6.57
N ILE A 30 6.52 -2.49 7.48
CA ILE A 30 7.61 -3.46 7.57
C ILE A 30 7.55 -4.37 6.36
N ALA A 31 6.36 -4.87 6.01
CA ALA A 31 6.17 -5.66 4.80
C ALA A 31 6.55 -4.90 3.53
N ILE A 32 6.19 -3.62 3.40
CA ILE A 32 6.60 -2.78 2.26
C ILE A 32 8.13 -2.63 2.21
N ALA A 33 8.79 -2.44 3.37
CA ALA A 33 10.25 -2.38 3.44
C ALA A 33 10.92 -3.71 3.05
N ASN A 34 10.31 -4.83 3.44
CA ASN A 34 10.78 -6.16 3.08
C ASN A 34 10.60 -6.43 1.59
N ILE A 35 9.45 -6.08 1.00
CA ILE A 35 9.21 -6.15 -0.46
C ILE A 35 10.31 -5.38 -1.22
N ARG A 36 10.64 -4.17 -0.78
CA ARG A 36 11.77 -3.41 -1.36
C ARG A 36 13.11 -4.13 -1.20
N SER A 37 13.36 -4.76 -0.05
CA SER A 37 14.62 -5.43 0.23
C SER A 37 14.79 -6.70 -0.61
N MET A 38 13.67 -7.36 -0.95
CA MET A 38 13.64 -8.50 -1.86
C MET A 38 14.02 -8.12 -3.29
N LEU A 39 13.56 -6.97 -3.77
CA LEU A 39 13.72 -6.54 -5.15
C LEU A 39 15.14 -6.06 -5.48
N LYS A 40 15.63 -6.33 -6.69
CA LYS A 40 16.76 -5.62 -7.31
C LYS A 40 16.40 -4.15 -7.56
N THR A 41 17.40 -3.27 -7.71
CA THR A 41 17.16 -1.92 -8.28
C THR A 41 16.48 -2.05 -9.65
N GLU A 42 15.49 -1.20 -9.92
CA GLU A 42 14.55 -1.28 -11.06
C GLU A 42 13.62 -2.50 -11.07
N GLY A 43 13.69 -3.38 -10.06
CA GLY A 43 12.72 -4.47 -9.89
C GLY A 43 11.34 -3.95 -9.51
N ILE A 44 10.29 -4.70 -9.85
CA ILE A 44 8.90 -4.28 -9.69
C ILE A 44 8.15 -5.08 -8.62
N ALA A 45 7.29 -4.40 -7.86
CA ALA A 45 6.30 -5.03 -7.00
C ALA A 45 4.90 -4.90 -7.60
N LEU A 46 4.17 -6.01 -7.70
CA LEU A 46 2.75 -6.02 -8.05
C LEU A 46 1.91 -6.24 -6.78
N ILE A 47 1.07 -5.26 -6.47
CA ILE A 47 0.40 -5.16 -5.17
C ILE A 47 -1.12 -5.02 -5.36
N THR A 48 -1.88 -5.75 -4.54
CA THR A 48 -3.27 -5.38 -4.23
C THR A 48 -3.38 -5.18 -2.72
N ASP A 49 -4.28 -4.28 -2.32
CA ASP A 49 -4.66 -4.10 -0.92
C ASP A 49 -6.17 -3.92 -0.81
N ALA A 50 -6.74 -4.23 0.34
CA ALA A 50 -8.15 -3.98 0.64
C ALA A 50 -8.35 -3.33 2.01
N TYR A 51 -7.50 -2.37 2.38
CA TYR A 51 -7.56 -1.68 3.68
C TYR A 51 -8.95 -1.14 4.04
N GLY A 52 -9.72 -0.68 3.05
CA GLY A 52 -11.06 -0.12 3.27
C GLY A 52 -12.15 -1.15 3.57
N ASP A 53 -11.93 -2.43 3.25
CA ASP A 53 -12.95 -3.48 3.29
C ASP A 53 -12.95 -4.24 4.62
N VAL A 54 -13.12 -3.50 5.71
CA VAL A 54 -13.27 -4.11 7.04
C VAL A 54 -14.76 -4.31 7.29
N THR A 55 -15.26 -5.48 6.89
CA THR A 55 -16.66 -5.92 6.99
C THR A 55 -16.74 -7.32 7.59
N GLY A 56 -17.94 -7.78 7.97
CA GLY A 56 -18.13 -9.14 8.48
C GLY A 56 -17.78 -10.26 7.47
N ARG A 57 -17.62 -9.92 6.18
CA ARG A 57 -17.15 -10.84 5.13
C ARG A 57 -15.62 -10.96 5.10
N HIS A 58 -14.91 -10.03 5.73
CA HIS A 58 -13.45 -9.94 5.74
C HIS A 58 -12.94 -9.86 7.20
N PRO A 59 -13.16 -10.91 8.01
CA PRO A 59 -12.93 -10.87 9.46
C PRO A 59 -11.45 -10.73 9.83
N THR A 60 -10.54 -11.05 8.91
CA THR A 60 -9.10 -10.95 9.10
C THR A 60 -8.54 -9.57 8.76
N HIS A 61 -9.34 -8.64 8.21
CA HIS A 61 -8.86 -7.29 7.93
C HIS A 61 -8.80 -6.52 9.24
N LEU A 62 -7.66 -5.87 9.49
CA LEU A 62 -7.50 -5.12 10.74
C LEU A 62 -8.19 -3.76 10.62
N GLU A 63 -9.15 -3.48 11.51
CA GLU A 63 -9.83 -2.16 11.59
C GLU A 63 -8.82 -1.02 11.79
N SER A 64 -7.73 -1.27 12.51
CA SER A 64 -6.62 -0.32 12.70
C SER A 64 -5.97 0.11 11.39
N ASN A 65 -6.06 -0.73 10.35
CA ASN A 65 -5.49 -0.49 9.03
C ASN A 65 -6.47 0.18 8.07
N ARG A 66 -7.76 0.31 8.43
CA ARG A 66 -8.75 1.06 7.62
C ARG A 66 -8.27 2.46 7.27
N LYS A 67 -7.48 3.06 8.17
CA LYS A 67 -6.88 4.38 7.94
C LYS A 67 -6.00 4.45 6.69
N PHE A 68 -5.44 3.35 6.20
CA PHE A 68 -4.57 3.28 5.02
C PHE A 68 -5.28 3.17 3.69
N LYS A 69 -6.62 3.13 3.67
CA LYS A 69 -7.38 3.17 2.42
C LYS A 69 -6.90 4.31 1.51
N GLY A 70 -6.51 3.96 0.28
CA GLY A 70 -6.01 4.87 -0.74
C GLY A 70 -4.62 5.47 -0.47
N GLN A 71 -3.90 5.00 0.56
CA GLN A 71 -2.58 5.53 0.91
C GLN A 71 -1.42 4.73 0.31
N SER A 72 -1.67 3.56 -0.29
CA SER A 72 -0.63 2.67 -0.81
C SER A 72 0.39 3.36 -1.72
N PRO A 73 -0.01 4.19 -2.71
CA PRO A 73 0.96 4.95 -3.52
C PRO A 73 1.97 5.76 -2.70
N PHE A 74 1.48 6.46 -1.66
CA PHE A 74 2.32 7.28 -0.79
C PHE A 74 3.14 6.44 0.20
N MET A 75 2.59 5.32 0.67
CA MET A 75 3.27 4.40 1.59
C MET A 75 4.47 3.73 0.92
N PHE A 76 4.30 3.26 -0.32
CA PHE A 76 5.38 2.70 -1.14
C PHE A 76 6.41 3.76 -1.50
N LEU A 77 5.98 4.96 -1.91
CA LEU A 77 6.92 6.04 -2.23
C LEU A 77 7.84 6.39 -1.05
N LYS A 78 7.31 6.46 0.17
CA LYS A 78 8.11 6.69 1.40
C LYS A 78 9.17 5.63 1.65
N LYS A 79 9.02 4.44 1.05
CA LYS A 79 10.01 3.37 1.11
C LYS A 79 10.94 3.34 -0.10
N GLY A 80 10.84 4.26 -1.06
CA GLY A 80 11.68 4.25 -2.27
C GLY A 80 11.16 3.31 -3.36
N MET A 81 9.84 3.18 -3.44
CA MET A 81 9.14 2.41 -4.46
C MET A 81 8.16 3.35 -5.19
N VAL A 82 8.40 3.66 -6.45
CA VAL A 82 7.60 4.63 -7.22
C VAL A 82 6.45 3.93 -7.93
N LEU A 83 5.26 4.52 -7.93
CA LEU A 83 4.11 3.99 -8.68
C LEU A 83 4.36 4.19 -10.18
N THR A 84 4.51 3.10 -10.94
CA THR A 84 4.78 3.15 -12.39
C THR A 84 3.56 2.81 -13.23
N TRP A 85 2.68 1.97 -12.71
CA TRP A 85 1.45 1.58 -13.38
C TRP A 85 0.38 1.14 -12.36
N TYR A 86 -0.89 1.21 -12.76
CA TYR A 86 -1.98 0.59 -12.01
C TYR A 86 -3.14 0.26 -12.94
N SER A 87 -3.90 -0.78 -12.59
CA SER A 87 -5.12 -1.14 -13.34
C SER A 87 -6.19 -0.06 -13.20
N SER A 88 -7.24 -0.13 -14.02
CA SER A 88 -8.36 0.84 -13.97
C SER A 88 -9.02 0.97 -12.58
N VAL A 89 -8.87 -0.04 -11.72
CA VAL A 89 -9.45 -0.13 -10.37
C VAL A 89 -8.39 -0.17 -9.25
N PHE A 90 -7.15 0.26 -9.52
CA PHE A 90 -6.02 0.22 -8.56
C PHE A 90 -5.62 -1.18 -8.07
N LYS A 91 -6.03 -2.23 -8.78
CA LYS A 91 -5.71 -3.61 -8.42
C LYS A 91 -5.41 -4.44 -9.68
N PRO A 92 -4.16 -4.82 -9.93
CA PRO A 92 -2.95 -4.50 -9.16
C PRO A 92 -2.43 -3.07 -9.42
N MET A 93 -1.63 -2.58 -8.48
CA MET A 93 -0.68 -1.47 -8.64
C MET A 93 0.72 -2.04 -8.85
N GLU A 94 1.49 -1.42 -9.74
CA GLU A 94 2.89 -1.70 -9.97
C GLU A 94 3.76 -0.62 -9.34
N PHE A 95 4.75 -1.04 -8.55
CA PHE A 95 5.72 -0.17 -7.94
C PHE A 95 7.14 -0.56 -8.32
N THR A 96 7.90 0.37 -8.88
CA THR A 96 9.31 0.15 -9.25
C THR A 96 10.24 0.58 -8.13
N LYS A 97 11.21 -0.28 -7.80
CA LYS A 97 12.27 0.01 -6.85
C LYS A 97 13.27 1.01 -7.44
N VAL A 98 13.47 2.13 -6.75
CA VAL A 98 14.51 3.12 -7.10
C VAL A 98 15.58 3.21 -6.01
N ASP A 99 16.78 3.65 -6.37
CA ASP A 99 17.84 3.91 -5.38
C ASP A 99 17.49 5.10 -4.48
N LYS A 100 16.96 6.17 -5.07
CA LYS A 100 16.53 7.38 -4.37
C LYS A 100 15.30 7.98 -5.04
N TRP A 101 14.20 8.08 -4.29
CA TRP A 101 13.03 8.84 -4.74
C TRP A 101 13.26 10.35 -4.57
N SER A 102 12.54 11.15 -5.34
CA SER A 102 12.67 12.60 -5.41
C SER A 102 11.34 13.31 -5.13
N LEU A 103 11.38 14.61 -4.82
CA LEU A 103 10.17 15.42 -4.68
C LEU A 103 9.31 15.43 -5.96
N ARG A 104 9.92 15.17 -7.12
CA ARG A 104 9.20 15.01 -8.38
C ARG A 104 8.28 13.80 -8.35
N ASP A 105 8.73 12.68 -7.81
CA ASP A 105 7.92 11.46 -7.70
C ASP A 105 6.72 11.67 -6.78
N TYR A 106 6.92 12.43 -5.69
CA TYR A 106 5.83 12.85 -4.82
C TYR A 106 4.84 13.75 -5.56
N PHE A 107 5.33 14.73 -6.33
CA PHE A 107 4.49 15.63 -7.11
C PHE A 107 3.70 14.89 -8.21
N ILE A 108 4.29 13.88 -8.86
CA ILE A 108 3.62 13.03 -9.84
C ILE A 108 2.39 12.35 -9.22
N LEU A 109 2.51 11.80 -8.00
CA LEU A 109 1.35 11.23 -7.30
C LEU A 109 0.24 12.27 -7.05
N TRP A 110 0.60 13.53 -6.78
CA TRP A 110 -0.36 14.62 -6.58
C TRP A 110 -1.01 15.12 -7.86
N GLN A 111 -0.35 14.97 -9.00
CA GLN A 111 -0.92 15.31 -10.30
C GLN A 111 -1.85 14.22 -10.84
N ASP A 112 -1.67 12.98 -10.40
CA ASP A 112 -2.56 11.89 -10.77
C ASP A 112 -3.92 12.03 -10.06
N LYS A 113 -4.92 12.45 -10.84
CA LYS A 113 -6.29 12.65 -10.35
C LYS A 113 -6.88 11.40 -9.71
N LYS A 114 -6.62 10.21 -10.26
CA LYS A 114 -7.18 8.97 -9.72
C LYS A 114 -6.54 8.63 -8.37
N VAL A 115 -5.22 8.80 -8.25
CA VAL A 115 -4.49 8.58 -6.99
C VAL A 115 -5.03 9.51 -5.90
N ILE A 116 -5.20 10.81 -6.21
CA ILE A 116 -5.70 11.78 -5.24
C ILE A 116 -7.16 11.54 -4.86
N VAL A 117 -8.02 11.19 -5.82
CA VAL A 117 -9.41 10.84 -5.52
C VAL A 117 -9.46 9.64 -4.56
N GLU A 118 -8.68 8.60 -4.82
CA GLU A 118 -8.65 7.41 -3.96
C GLU A 118 -8.13 7.75 -2.55
N TYR A 119 -7.03 8.51 -2.46
CA TYR A 119 -6.47 8.98 -1.20
C TYR A 119 -7.48 9.80 -0.36
N LEU A 120 -8.16 10.76 -0.98
CA LEU A 120 -9.16 11.60 -0.30
C LEU A 120 -10.43 10.80 0.07
N SER A 121 -10.81 9.80 -0.72
CA SER A 121 -11.92 8.90 -0.40
C SER A 121 -11.65 8.14 0.91
N GLY A 122 -10.39 7.73 1.14
CA GLY A 122 -9.95 7.12 2.39
C GLY A 122 -10.07 8.05 3.60
N LYS A 123 -9.64 9.31 3.45
CA LYS A 123 -9.70 10.32 4.52
C LYS A 123 -11.13 10.73 4.89
N SER A 124 -11.96 10.97 3.88
CA SER A 124 -13.36 11.34 4.10
C SER A 124 -14.18 10.21 4.71
N GLY A 125 -13.88 8.95 4.35
CA GLY A 125 -14.47 7.76 4.99
C GLY A 125 -14.20 7.69 6.49
N LEU A 126 -12.95 7.95 6.90
CA LEU A 126 -12.57 8.02 8.32
C LEU A 126 -13.33 9.13 9.07
N LEU A 127 -13.44 10.32 8.46
CA LEU A 127 -14.14 11.45 9.08
C LEU A 127 -15.63 11.12 9.29
N LYS A 128 -16.30 10.56 8.29
CA LYS A 128 -17.72 10.14 8.40
C LYS A 128 -17.92 9.09 9.49
N GLN A 129 -17.02 8.11 9.60
CA GLN A 129 -17.08 7.07 10.63
C GLN A 129 -16.85 7.66 12.04
N PHE A 130 -15.90 8.57 12.18
CA PHE A 130 -15.63 9.26 13.45
C PHE A 130 -16.86 10.04 13.93
N VAL A 131 -17.50 10.83 13.05
CA VAL A 131 -18.73 11.56 13.36
C VAL A 131 -19.86 10.60 13.74
N LYS A 132 -20.04 9.49 13.00
CA LYS A 132 -21.06 8.47 13.33
C LYS A 132 -20.83 7.87 14.72
N ASN A 133 -19.60 7.47 15.05
CA ASN A 133 -19.27 6.88 16.36
C ASN A 133 -19.47 7.88 17.51
N PHE A 134 -19.26 9.17 17.27
CA PHE A 134 -19.49 10.23 18.25
C PHE A 134 -21.00 10.50 18.47
N LEU A 135 -21.80 10.49 17.40
CA LEU A 135 -23.24 10.72 17.45
C LEU A 135 -24.03 9.53 18.01
N VAL A 136 -23.55 8.29 17.84
CA VAL A 136 -24.19 7.07 18.37
C VAL A 136 -23.82 6.79 19.84
N LYS A 137 -22.78 7.45 20.37
CA LYS A 137 -22.36 7.36 21.78
C LYS A 137 -22.99 8.44 22.68
N LYS A 138 -23.97 9.21 22.19
CA LYS A 138 -24.84 10.09 22.98
C LYS A 138 -26.22 9.46 23.06
#